data_AF-A0A3N5BMZ4-F1
#
_entry.id   AF-A0A3N5BMZ4-F1
#
_cell.length_a   1.000
_cell.length_b   1.000
_cell.length_c   1.000
_cell.angle_alpha   90.00
_cell.angle_beta   90.00
_cell.angle_gamma   90.00
#
_symmetry.space_group_name_H-M   'P 1'
#
loop_
_entity.id
_entity.type
_entity.pdbx_description
1 polymer ?
#
loop_
_entity_poly.entity_id
_entity_poly.type
_entity_poly.pdbx_seq_one_letter_code
_entity_poly.pdbx_strand_id
1 'polypeptide(L)'
;MEVNAIRHELSVLGKNGIGFLLSAIIIWSIITFIFLLPTEMTQKNMYMLFSTGLMFPLSVAISNLIKADWKLEQNPLGNIGLILNLAQIVYFPILIWAMAEYPQEALMIFAIITGAHFFPYGWFYDAKAYYIMAPISSLTIMVLGFSLNGKNIWLNSLAMVFLLITLTIWLYLDYKQKAKVGAYETE
;
A
#
# COMPACT_ATOMS: atom_id res chain seq x y z
N MET A 1 -24.60 -13.60 -2.52
CA MET A 1 -24.73 -12.92 -3.82
C MET A 1 -24.66 -11.41 -3.64
N GLU A 2 -25.34 -10.81 -2.66
CA GLU A 2 -25.32 -9.34 -2.45
C GLU A 2 -23.95 -8.75 -2.06
N VAL A 3 -23.21 -9.39 -1.14
CA VAL A 3 -21.90 -8.85 -0.66
C VAL A 3 -20.88 -8.69 -1.79
N ASN A 4 -20.86 -9.60 -2.77
CA ASN A 4 -19.93 -9.50 -3.90
C ASN A 4 -20.31 -8.36 -4.85
N ALA A 5 -21.60 -8.09 -5.06
CA ALA A 5 -22.06 -6.96 -5.85
C ALA A 5 -21.66 -5.63 -5.18
N ILE A 6 -21.83 -5.53 -3.86
CA ILE A 6 -21.41 -4.36 -3.07
C ILE A 6 -19.90 -4.12 -3.17
N ARG A 7 -19.09 -5.19 -3.08
CA ARG A 7 -17.62 -5.12 -3.21
C ARG A 7 -17.19 -4.75 -4.64
N HIS A 8 -17.89 -5.24 -5.65
CA HIS A 8 -17.63 -4.91 -7.06
C HIS A 8 -17.94 -3.45 -7.36
N GLU A 9 -19.08 -2.93 -6.90
CA GLU A 9 -19.41 -1.50 -6.98
C GLU A 9 -18.33 -0.66 -6.30
N LEU A 10 -17.94 -1.03 -5.08
CA LEU A 10 -16.89 -0.39 -4.31
C LEU A 10 -15.55 -0.34 -5.08
N SER A 11 -15.20 -1.44 -5.76
CA SER A 11 -14.03 -1.55 -6.63
C SER A 11 -14.06 -0.59 -7.81
N VAL A 12 -15.21 -0.44 -8.46
CA VAL A 12 -15.38 0.47 -9.61
C VAL A 12 -15.35 1.94 -9.17
N LEU A 13 -16.11 2.30 -8.13
CA LEU A 13 -16.19 3.67 -7.61
C LEU A 13 -14.85 4.15 -7.05
N GLY A 14 -14.22 3.33 -6.20
CA GLY A 14 -12.93 3.63 -5.58
C GLY A 14 -11.72 3.36 -6.47
N LYS A 15 -11.93 2.87 -7.70
CA LYS A 15 -10.87 2.46 -8.64
C LYS A 15 -9.83 1.56 -7.98
N ASN A 16 -10.29 0.54 -7.28
CA ASN A 16 -9.42 -0.40 -6.54
C ASN A 16 -8.46 0.25 -5.52
N GLY A 17 -8.71 1.49 -5.08
CA GLY A 17 -7.82 2.19 -4.16
C GLY A 17 -6.53 2.71 -4.82
N ILE A 18 -6.47 2.81 -6.15
CA ILE A 18 -5.29 3.27 -6.90
C ILE A 18 -4.77 4.63 -6.41
N GLY A 19 -5.65 5.53 -5.94
CA GLY A 19 -5.24 6.80 -5.36
C GLY A 19 -4.27 6.64 -4.18
N PHE A 20 -4.55 5.72 -3.26
CA PHE A 20 -3.68 5.39 -2.13
C PHE A 20 -2.37 4.73 -2.58
N LEU A 21 -2.42 3.84 -3.57
CA LEU A 21 -1.21 3.17 -4.08
C LEU A 21 -0.25 4.14 -4.79
N LEU A 22 -0.78 5.08 -5.56
CA LEU A 22 0.01 6.15 -6.18
C LEU A 22 0.64 7.06 -5.11
N SER A 23 -0.07 7.38 -4.03
CA SER A 23 0.51 8.09 -2.88
C SER A 23 1.62 7.28 -2.21
N ALA A 24 1.41 5.98 -2.05
CA ALA A 24 2.43 5.09 -1.51
C ALA A 24 3.69 5.07 -2.39
N ILE A 25 3.57 5.03 -3.72
CA ILE A 25 4.72 5.12 -4.63
C ILE A 25 5.56 6.38 -4.37
N ILE A 26 4.90 7.54 -4.19
CA ILE A 26 5.57 8.80 -3.86
C ILE A 26 6.29 8.70 -2.51
N ILE A 27 5.60 8.20 -1.48
CA ILE A 27 6.17 8.08 -0.13
C ILE A 27 7.35 7.10 -0.10
N TRP A 28 7.23 5.94 -0.74
CA TRP A 28 8.32 4.96 -0.81
C TRP A 28 9.51 5.46 -1.64
N SER A 29 9.27 6.34 -2.62
CA SER A 29 10.35 7.04 -3.32
C SER A 29 11.06 8.05 -2.41
N ILE A 30 10.30 8.79 -1.59
CA ILE A 30 10.86 9.67 -0.55
C ILE A 30 11.67 8.87 0.47
N ILE A 31 11.16 7.73 0.94
CA ILE A 31 11.89 6.82 1.85
C ILE A 31 13.19 6.34 1.20
N THR A 32 13.14 5.95 -0.08
CA THR A 32 14.37 5.56 -0.82
C THR A 32 15.39 6.68 -0.84
N PHE A 33 14.96 7.92 -1.12
CA PHE A 33 15.83 9.09 -1.07
C PHE A 33 16.41 9.32 0.34
N ILE A 34 15.60 9.23 1.40
CA ILE A 34 16.05 9.34 2.79
C ILE A 34 17.16 8.33 3.10
N PHE A 35 17.00 7.08 2.67
CA PHE A 35 17.99 6.03 2.95
C PHE A 35 19.27 6.14 2.11
N LEU A 36 19.27 6.95 1.04
CA LEU A 36 20.47 7.32 0.28
C LEU A 36 21.26 8.45 0.94
N LEU A 37 20.65 9.26 1.82
CA LEU A 37 21.35 10.36 2.50
C LEU A 37 22.46 9.84 3.44
N PRO A 38 23.57 10.58 3.63
CA PRO A 38 24.64 10.21 4.55
C PRO A 38 24.30 10.60 5.99
N THR A 39 23.17 10.13 6.51
CA THR A 39 22.68 10.39 7.88
C THR A 39 22.67 9.11 8.73
N GLU A 40 22.58 9.29 10.05
CA GLU A 40 22.51 8.17 10.99
C GLU A 40 21.24 7.33 10.80
N MET A 41 21.33 6.03 11.08
CA MET A 41 20.20 5.11 10.88
C MET A 41 18.96 5.50 11.69
N THR A 42 19.16 5.98 12.93
CA THR A 42 18.07 6.49 13.78
C THR A 42 17.31 7.63 13.11
N GLN A 43 18.04 8.60 12.52
CA GLN A 43 17.42 9.73 11.81
C GLN A 43 16.67 9.25 10.56
N LYS A 44 17.24 8.31 9.79
CA LYS A 44 16.58 7.71 8.62
C LYS A 44 15.26 7.05 8.99
N ASN A 45 15.24 6.27 10.07
CA ASN A 45 14.03 5.61 10.57
C ASN A 45 12.98 6.61 11.05
N MET A 46 13.37 7.69 11.72
CA MET A 46 12.45 8.76 12.11
C MET A 46 11.85 9.48 10.89
N TYR A 47 12.68 9.86 9.92
CA TYR A 47 12.21 10.52 8.69
C TYR A 47 11.32 9.62 7.85
N MET A 48 11.64 8.32 7.78
CA MET A 48 10.77 7.32 7.18
C MET A 48 9.39 7.36 7.82
N LEU A 49 9.31 7.24 9.16
CA LEU A 49 8.03 7.24 9.86
C LEU A 49 7.27 8.56 9.65
N PHE A 50 7.94 9.72 9.75
CA PHE A 50 7.32 11.03 9.51
C PHE A 50 6.77 11.18 8.09
N SER A 51 7.46 10.66 7.08
CA SER A 51 7.01 10.74 5.67
C SER A 51 5.66 10.03 5.45
N THR A 52 5.32 9.03 6.27
CA THR A 52 4.04 8.32 6.18
C THR A 52 2.84 9.18 6.56
N GLY A 53 3.05 10.26 7.32
CA GLY A 53 2.00 11.25 7.64
C GLY A 53 1.43 11.94 6.40
N LEU A 54 2.15 11.91 5.28
CA LEU A 54 1.67 12.43 3.99
C LEU A 54 0.66 11.49 3.29
N MET A 55 0.48 10.27 3.76
CA MET A 55 -0.32 9.25 3.07
C MET A 55 -1.76 9.72 2.82
N PHE A 56 -2.45 10.16 3.87
CA PHE A 56 -3.84 10.57 3.77
C PHE A 56 -4.05 11.83 2.91
N PRO A 57 -3.32 12.94 3.11
CA PRO A 57 -3.51 14.12 2.24
C PRO A 57 -3.15 13.85 0.77
N LEU A 58 -2.10 13.06 0.50
CA LEU A 58 -1.77 12.67 -0.87
C LEU A 58 -2.84 11.77 -1.49
N SER A 59 -3.40 10.83 -0.73
CA SER A 59 -4.38 9.89 -1.28
C SER A 59 -5.69 10.59 -1.62
N VAL A 60 -6.12 11.56 -0.82
CA VAL A 60 -7.27 12.42 -1.13
C VAL A 60 -7.00 13.24 -2.40
N ALA A 61 -5.85 13.90 -2.48
CA ALA A 61 -5.50 14.73 -3.63
C ALA A 61 -5.44 13.91 -4.94
N ILE A 62 -4.78 12.76 -4.92
CA ILE A 62 -4.64 11.89 -6.10
C ILE A 62 -5.99 11.25 -6.44
N SER A 63 -6.77 10.80 -5.45
CA SER A 63 -8.10 10.21 -5.71
C SER A 63 -9.02 11.22 -6.41
N ASN A 64 -9.01 12.48 -5.97
CA ASN A 64 -9.75 13.55 -6.64
C ASN A 64 -9.23 13.77 -8.09
N LEU A 65 -7.91 13.78 -8.30
CA LEU A 65 -7.30 13.94 -9.63
C LEU A 65 -7.73 12.82 -10.59
N ILE A 66 -7.73 11.58 -10.13
CA ILE A 66 -8.13 10.43 -10.95
C ILE A 66 -9.65 10.20 -10.94
N LYS A 67 -10.45 11.05 -10.29
CA LYS A 67 -11.91 10.89 -10.12
C LYS A 67 -12.30 9.54 -9.51
N ALA A 68 -11.58 9.09 -8.48
CA ALA A 68 -11.97 7.96 -7.65
C ALA A 68 -12.76 8.47 -6.43
N ASP A 69 -13.86 7.80 -6.10
CA ASP A 69 -14.55 8.04 -4.84
C ASP A 69 -13.76 7.38 -3.71
N TRP A 70 -13.00 8.18 -2.97
CA TRP A 70 -12.19 7.71 -1.85
C TRP A 70 -12.99 7.58 -0.55
N LYS A 71 -14.18 8.20 -0.47
CA LYS A 71 -15.01 8.16 0.73
C LYS A 71 -16.02 7.02 0.71
N LEU A 72 -16.52 6.68 -0.49
CA LEU A 72 -17.47 5.59 -0.71
C LEU A 72 -18.70 5.72 0.20
N GLU A 73 -19.19 6.95 0.46
CA GLU A 73 -20.22 7.23 1.48
C GLU A 73 -21.55 6.50 1.20
N GLN A 74 -21.85 6.21 -0.06
CA GLN A 74 -23.08 5.52 -0.49
C GLN A 74 -22.96 4.00 -0.43
N ASN A 75 -21.74 3.45 -0.28
CA ASN A 75 -21.53 2.01 -0.22
C ASN A 75 -21.48 1.55 1.25
N PRO A 76 -22.25 0.52 1.65
CA PRO A 76 -22.32 0.08 3.05
C PRO A 76 -21.00 -0.45 3.61
N LEU A 77 -20.02 -0.79 2.75
CA LEU A 77 -18.68 -1.20 3.16
C LEU A 77 -17.67 -0.04 3.15
N GLY A 78 -18.03 1.17 2.73
CA GLY A 78 -17.10 2.30 2.56
C GLY A 78 -16.25 2.59 3.80
N ASN A 79 -16.87 2.59 4.99
CA ASN A 79 -16.18 2.82 6.27
C ASN A 79 -15.13 1.76 6.62
N ILE A 80 -15.24 0.54 6.07
CA ILE A 80 -14.26 -0.53 6.33
C ILE A 80 -12.90 -0.16 5.76
N GLY A 81 -12.84 0.59 4.65
CA GLY A 81 -11.56 1.02 4.07
C GLY A 81 -10.71 1.85 5.04
N LEU A 82 -11.34 2.71 5.83
CA LEU A 82 -10.64 3.47 6.88
C LEU A 82 -10.17 2.56 8.01
N ILE A 83 -11.02 1.63 8.46
CA ILE A 83 -10.68 0.67 9.52
C ILE A 83 -9.48 -0.19 9.10
N LEU A 84 -9.45 -0.66 7.84
CA LEU A 84 -8.33 -1.42 7.31
C LEU A 84 -7.04 -0.59 7.35
N ASN A 85 -7.05 0.65 6.85
CA ASN A 85 -5.87 1.53 6.95
C ASN A 85 -5.39 1.74 8.40
N LEU A 86 -6.32 1.94 9.34
CA LEU A 86 -5.98 2.10 10.76
C LEU A 86 -5.44 0.82 11.39
N ALA A 87 -5.85 -0.35 10.91
CA ALA A 87 -5.34 -1.64 11.40
C ALA A 87 -3.82 -1.78 11.21
N GLN A 88 -3.21 -1.04 10.28
CA GLN A 88 -1.76 -1.04 10.11
C GLN A 88 -1.02 -0.44 11.34
N ILE A 89 -1.66 0.45 12.10
CA ILE A 89 -1.10 1.06 13.32
C ILE A 89 -0.86 0.00 14.41
N VAL A 90 -1.64 -1.09 14.40
CA VAL A 90 -1.49 -2.20 15.37
C VAL A 90 -0.12 -2.88 15.24
N TYR A 91 0.57 -2.75 14.10
CA TYR A 91 1.92 -3.26 13.89
C TYR A 91 3.02 -2.26 14.29
N PHE A 92 2.69 -1.03 14.69
CA PHE A 92 3.70 -0.04 15.06
C PHE A 92 4.50 -0.42 16.32
N PRO A 93 3.97 -1.14 17.33
CA PRO A 93 4.78 -1.60 18.45
C PRO A 93 5.99 -2.44 18.02
N ILE A 94 5.83 -3.39 17.09
CA ILE A 94 6.96 -4.19 16.58
C ILE A 94 7.92 -3.35 15.73
N LEU A 95 7.40 -2.37 14.98
CA LEU A 95 8.23 -1.43 14.23
C LEU A 95 9.06 -0.54 15.14
N ILE A 96 8.46 0.05 16.18
CA ILE A 96 9.14 0.92 17.14
C ILE A 96 10.20 0.13 17.91
N TRP A 97 9.88 -1.10 18.34
CA TRP A 97 10.85 -2.00 18.95
C TRP A 97 12.04 -2.27 18.01
N ALA A 98 11.77 -2.58 16.73
CA ALA A 98 12.84 -2.79 15.75
C ALA A 98 13.67 -1.52 15.52
N MET A 99 13.06 -0.34 15.49
CA MET A 99 13.79 0.93 15.38
C MET A 99 14.74 1.16 16.57
N ALA A 100 14.38 0.67 17.76
CA ALA A 100 15.21 0.80 18.97
C ALA A 100 16.32 -0.25 19.05
N GLU A 101 15.99 -1.53 18.84
CA GLU A 101 16.93 -2.66 19.07
C GLU A 101 17.66 -3.09 17.80
N TYR A 102 16.98 -3.02 16.64
CA TYR A 102 17.49 -3.51 15.36
C TYR A 102 17.31 -2.46 14.24
N PRO A 103 17.89 -1.24 14.40
CA PRO A 103 17.57 -0.11 13.54
C PRO A 103 17.85 -0.33 12.05
N GLN A 104 18.77 -1.24 11.70
CA GLN A 104 19.05 -1.59 10.29
C GLN A 104 17.94 -2.44 9.65
N GLU A 105 17.18 -3.19 10.45
CA GLU A 105 16.10 -4.08 10.00
C GLU A 105 14.73 -3.38 9.97
N ALA A 106 14.61 -2.21 10.61
CA ALA A 106 13.35 -1.48 10.73
C ALA A 106 12.70 -1.17 9.37
N LEU A 107 13.48 -0.79 8.34
CA LEU A 107 12.96 -0.55 7.00
C LEU A 107 12.39 -1.83 6.37
N MET A 108 13.09 -2.96 6.53
CA MET A 108 12.62 -4.25 6.01
C MET A 108 11.30 -4.64 6.69
N ILE A 109 11.24 -4.55 8.02
CA ILE A 109 10.03 -4.85 8.79
C ILE A 109 8.87 -3.96 8.36
N PHE A 110 9.11 -2.65 8.18
CA PHE A 110 8.09 -1.72 7.73
C PHE A 110 7.57 -2.05 6.32
N ALA A 111 8.47 -2.40 5.40
CA ALA A 111 8.11 -2.83 4.04
C ALA A 111 7.34 -4.16 4.03
N ILE A 112 7.70 -5.12 4.90
CA ILE A 112 6.95 -6.39 5.07
C ILE A 112 5.53 -6.13 5.57
N ILE A 113 5.37 -5.29 6.61
CA ILE A 113 4.05 -4.89 7.14
C ILE A 113 3.20 -4.30 6.02
N THR A 114 3.77 -3.36 5.25
CA THR A 114 3.07 -2.69 4.15
C THR A 114 2.67 -3.67 3.06
N GLY A 115 3.57 -4.57 2.65
CA GLY A 115 3.27 -5.61 1.67
C GLY A 115 2.18 -6.57 2.15
N ALA A 116 2.24 -7.04 3.39
CA ALA A 116 1.24 -7.95 3.96
C ALA A 116 -0.14 -7.29 4.06
N HIS A 117 -0.16 -5.98 4.33
CA HIS A 117 -1.39 -5.20 4.46
C HIS A 117 -2.21 -5.11 3.16
N PHE A 118 -1.64 -5.47 2.02
CA PHE A 118 -2.39 -5.61 0.76
C PHE A 118 -3.44 -6.73 0.81
N PHE A 119 -3.23 -7.77 1.62
CA PHE A 119 -4.09 -8.95 1.64
C PHE A 119 -5.59 -8.65 1.92
N PRO A 120 -5.97 -7.90 2.96
CA PRO A 120 -7.38 -7.57 3.21
C PRO A 120 -8.04 -6.79 2.06
N TYR A 121 -7.27 -6.05 1.27
CA TYR A 121 -7.80 -5.32 0.11
C TYR A 121 -8.21 -6.23 -1.04
N GLY A 122 -7.70 -7.47 -1.10
CA GLY A 122 -8.19 -8.48 -2.04
C GLY A 122 -9.63 -8.85 -1.76
N TRP A 123 -10.00 -8.91 -0.48
CA TRP A 123 -11.39 -9.04 -0.09
C TRP A 123 -12.11 -7.72 -0.33
N PHE A 124 -11.64 -6.61 0.21
CA PHE A 124 -12.36 -5.33 0.14
C PHE A 124 -12.75 -4.91 -1.28
N TYR A 125 -11.83 -5.00 -2.24
CA TYR A 125 -12.04 -4.60 -3.64
C TYR A 125 -12.38 -5.76 -4.59
N ASP A 126 -12.58 -6.97 -4.06
CA ASP A 126 -12.75 -8.18 -4.87
C ASP A 126 -11.71 -8.33 -5.99
N ALA A 127 -10.44 -8.07 -5.67
CA ALA A 127 -9.36 -7.98 -6.65
C ALA A 127 -8.23 -8.96 -6.32
N LYS A 128 -8.05 -9.96 -7.19
CA LYS A 128 -7.05 -11.04 -6.99
C LYS A 128 -5.61 -10.53 -6.89
N ALA A 129 -5.30 -9.41 -7.55
CA ALA A 129 -3.98 -8.81 -7.54
C ALA A 129 -3.47 -8.56 -6.11
N TYR A 130 -4.34 -8.09 -5.21
CA TYR A 130 -3.98 -7.86 -3.81
C TYR A 130 -3.60 -9.14 -3.06
N TYR A 131 -4.38 -10.22 -3.22
CA TYR A 131 -4.09 -11.50 -2.56
C TYR A 131 -2.77 -12.12 -3.02
N ILE A 132 -2.40 -11.91 -4.29
CA ILE A 132 -1.17 -12.44 -4.87
C ILE A 132 0.02 -11.55 -4.50
N MET A 133 -0.14 -10.23 -4.64
CA MET A 133 0.95 -9.29 -4.39
C MET A 133 1.29 -9.13 -2.92
N ALA A 134 0.37 -9.41 -1.99
CA ALA A 134 0.66 -9.40 -0.56
C ALA A 134 1.82 -10.34 -0.16
N PRO A 135 1.70 -11.67 -0.32
CA PRO A 135 2.80 -12.58 0.00
C PRO A 135 4.02 -12.37 -0.89
N ILE A 136 3.85 -12.06 -2.19
CA ILE A 136 4.98 -11.77 -3.08
C ILE A 136 5.80 -10.59 -2.55
N SER A 137 5.14 -9.49 -2.17
CA SER A 137 5.83 -8.30 -1.67
C SER A 137 6.56 -8.60 -0.37
N SER A 138 5.88 -9.20 0.61
CA SER A 138 6.49 -9.53 1.91
C SER A 138 7.67 -10.49 1.77
N LEU A 139 7.54 -11.56 0.96
CA LEU A 139 8.63 -12.52 0.76
C LEU A 139 9.80 -11.93 -0.03
N THR A 140 9.52 -11.11 -1.06
CA THR A 140 10.57 -10.44 -1.85
C THR A 140 11.39 -9.51 -0.97
N ILE A 141 10.73 -8.69 -0.14
CA ILE A 141 11.40 -7.79 0.79
C ILE A 141 12.20 -8.56 1.84
N MET A 142 11.66 -9.65 2.39
CA MET A 142 12.36 -10.48 3.37
C MET A 142 13.63 -11.10 2.78
N VAL A 143 13.53 -11.74 1.60
CA VAL A 143 14.68 -12.35 0.92
C VAL A 143 15.73 -11.31 0.56
N LEU A 144 15.30 -10.14 0.07
CA LEU A 144 16.20 -9.04 -0.26
C LEU A 144 16.90 -8.53 1.00
N GLY A 145 16.17 -8.22 2.07
CA GLY A 145 16.73 -7.72 3.32
C GLY A 145 17.78 -8.65 3.93
N PHE A 146 17.50 -9.96 3.99
CA PHE A 146 18.50 -10.94 4.45
C PHE A 146 19.74 -10.99 3.54
N SER A 147 19.55 -10.88 2.23
CA SER A 147 20.67 -10.89 1.28
C SER A 147 21.56 -9.63 1.39
N LEU A 148 20.99 -8.52 1.84
CA LEU A 148 21.67 -7.24 2.00
C LEU A 148 22.53 -7.17 3.27
N ASN A 149 22.16 -7.88 4.33
CA ASN A 149 22.90 -7.96 5.60
C ASN A 149 23.35 -6.58 6.11
N GLY A 150 22.41 -5.62 6.18
CA GLY A 150 22.65 -4.25 6.64
C GLY A 150 23.31 -3.30 5.63
N LYS A 151 23.69 -3.78 4.44
CA LYS A 151 24.28 -2.95 3.37
C LYS A 151 23.22 -2.52 2.36
N ASN A 152 23.38 -1.34 1.76
CA ASN A 152 22.48 -0.85 0.70
C ASN A 152 20.99 -0.95 1.07
N ILE A 153 20.62 -0.67 2.31
CA ILE A 153 19.27 -0.84 2.88
C ILE A 153 18.18 -0.14 2.03
N TRP A 154 18.52 0.96 1.34
CA TRP A 154 17.66 1.67 0.39
C TRP A 154 17.09 0.78 -0.73
N LEU A 155 17.71 -0.37 -1.03
CA LEU A 155 17.20 -1.31 -2.03
C LEU A 155 15.86 -1.93 -1.61
N ASN A 156 15.58 -2.08 -0.31
CA ASN A 156 14.27 -2.56 0.15
C ASN A 156 13.15 -1.56 -0.17
N SER A 157 13.37 -0.27 0.10
CA SER A 157 12.37 0.75 -0.25
C SER A 157 12.22 0.91 -1.76
N LEU A 158 13.32 0.78 -2.51
CA LEU A 158 13.24 0.81 -3.97
C LEU A 158 12.48 -0.40 -4.55
N ALA A 159 12.71 -1.60 -4.01
CA ALA A 159 11.96 -2.80 -4.38
C ALA A 159 10.46 -2.60 -4.10
N MET A 160 10.12 -1.99 -2.96
CA MET A 160 8.73 -1.66 -2.62
C MET A 160 8.08 -0.72 -3.64
N VAL A 161 8.82 0.27 -4.17
CA VAL A 161 8.33 1.13 -5.27
C VAL A 161 7.97 0.30 -6.50
N PHE A 162 8.83 -0.61 -6.94
CA PHE A 162 8.56 -1.46 -8.10
C PHE A 162 7.38 -2.42 -7.88
N LEU A 163 7.27 -2.99 -6.68
CA LEU A 163 6.14 -3.85 -6.30
C LEU A 163 4.81 -3.07 -6.31
N LEU A 164 4.81 -1.85 -5.79
CA LEU A 164 3.64 -0.96 -5.81
C LEU A 164 3.26 -0.54 -7.23
N ILE A 165 4.22 -0.20 -8.10
CA ILE A 165 3.95 0.09 -9.51
C ILE A 165 3.29 -1.10 -10.19
N THR A 166 3.84 -2.30 -9.97
CA THR A 166 3.32 -3.56 -10.53
C THR A 166 1.88 -3.81 -10.06
N LEU A 167 1.63 -3.71 -8.76
CA LEU A 167 0.30 -3.85 -8.17
C LEU A 167 -0.68 -2.80 -8.73
N THR A 168 -0.25 -1.54 -8.82
CA THR A 168 -1.09 -0.44 -9.31
C THR A 168 -1.51 -0.64 -10.77
N ILE A 169 -0.58 -1.06 -11.63
CA ILE A 169 -0.86 -1.37 -13.04
C ILE A 169 -1.88 -2.52 -13.13
N TRP A 170 -1.66 -3.60 -12.37
CA TRP A 170 -2.58 -4.74 -12.37
C TRP A 170 -3.98 -4.34 -11.92
N LEU A 171 -4.09 -3.58 -10.84
CA LEU A 171 -5.38 -3.12 -10.32
C LEU A 171 -6.08 -2.13 -11.26
N TYR A 172 -5.32 -1.34 -12.02
CA TYR A 172 -5.88 -0.48 -13.05
C TYR A 172 -6.53 -1.28 -14.18
N LEU A 173 -5.88 -2.35 -14.62
CA LEU A 173 -6.41 -3.27 -15.62
C LEU A 173 -7.67 -4.00 -15.09
N ASP A 174 -7.62 -4.49 -13.86
CA ASP A 174 -8.75 -5.14 -13.18
C ASP A 174 -9.97 -4.20 -13.05
N TYR A 175 -9.75 -2.96 -12.58
CA TYR A 175 -10.78 -1.92 -12.50
C TYR A 175 -11.41 -1.66 -13.87
N LYS A 176 -10.59 -1.50 -14.92
CA LYS A 176 -11.09 -1.25 -16.29
C LYS A 176 -11.94 -2.40 -16.82
N GLN A 177 -11.58 -3.64 -16.49
CA GLN A 177 -12.37 -4.80 -16.86
C GLN A 177 -13.72 -4.80 -16.13
N LYS A 178 -13.72 -4.59 -14.81
CA LYS A 178 -14.94 -4.53 -13.99
C LYS A 178 -15.91 -3.43 -14.41
N ALA A 179 -15.39 -2.25 -14.71
CA ALA A 179 -16.18 -1.11 -15.16
C ALA A 179 -16.85 -1.35 -16.53
N LYS A 180 -16.20 -2.10 -17.43
CA LYS A 180 -16.79 -2.48 -18.72
C LYS A 180 -17.94 -3.45 -18.55
N VAL A 181 -17.76 -4.50 -17.75
CA VAL A 181 -18.78 -5.54 -17.54
C VAL A 181 -20.06 -4.93 -16.93
N GLY A 182 -19.92 -4.05 -15.94
CA GLY A 182 -21.08 -3.38 -15.33
C GLY A 182 -21.85 -2.45 -16.27
N ALA A 183 -21.21 -1.90 -17.31
CA ALA A 183 -21.90 -1.07 -18.30
C ALA A 183 -22.81 -1.90 -19.24
N TYR A 184 -22.43 -3.14 -19.54
CA TYR A 184 -23.21 -4.04 -20.39
C TYR A 184 -24.41 -4.68 -19.68
N GLU A 185 -24.45 -4.68 -18.34
CA GLU A 185 -25.59 -5.20 -17.57
C GLU A 185 -26.70 -4.14 -17.37
N THR A 186 -26.42 -2.87 -17.71
CA THR A 186 -27.35 -1.73 -17.57
C THR A 186 -27.95 -1.23 -18.89
N GLU A 187 -27.52 -1.79 -20.02
CA GLU A 187 -28.10 -1.57 -21.38
C GLU A 187 -29.06 -2.70 -21.75
#